data_AF-A0A536ZTL4-F1
#
_entry.id   AF-A0A536ZTL4-F1
#
_cell.length_a   1.000
_cell.length_b   1.000
_cell.length_c   1.000
_cell.angle_alpha   90.00
_cell.angle_beta   90.00
_cell.angle_gamma   90.00
#
_symmetry.space_group_name_H-M   'P 1'
#
loop_
_entity.id
_entity.type
_entity.pdbx_description
1 polymer ?
#
loop_
_entity_poly.entity_id
_entity_poly.type
_entity_poly.pdbx_seq_one_letter_code
_entity_poly.pdbx_strand_id
1 'polypeptide(L)'
;IPTLTQPVSEGDRVSIPELGVTFSVLDIPGHTRAHVAYYGAGALFCGDTLFACGCGRLFEGTAEQMYASLAKLAALPDDTKVYCGHEYTLANIGFAKAVEPENHALSAREARDRKLSDAGRPTVPSTLGDEKATNPFLRCREPAVVESANKYLGARIADPVRVFAAIRDWKNKF
;
A
#
# COMPACT_ATOMS: atom_id res chain seq x y z
N ILE A 1 -17.75 -15.72 5.30
CA ILE A 1 -17.97 -15.18 3.94
C ILE A 1 -19.02 -16.07 3.27
N PRO A 2 -20.25 -15.59 3.04
CA PRO A 2 -21.26 -16.35 2.30
C PRO A 2 -20.75 -16.73 0.91
N THR A 3 -21.18 -17.88 0.38
CA THR A 3 -20.81 -18.42 -0.95
C THR A 3 -19.32 -18.72 -1.19
N LEU A 4 -18.48 -18.71 -0.15
CA LEU A 4 -17.08 -19.16 -0.25
C LEU A 4 -17.04 -20.67 -0.51
N THR A 5 -16.46 -21.06 -1.65
CA THR A 5 -16.33 -22.46 -2.05
C THR A 5 -14.96 -23.05 -1.71
N GLN A 6 -13.91 -22.24 -1.76
CA GLN A 6 -12.53 -22.65 -1.45
C GLN A 6 -11.89 -21.61 -0.52
N PRO A 7 -11.85 -21.86 0.80
CA PRO A 7 -11.09 -21.03 1.72
C PRO A 7 -9.60 -21.20 1.45
N VAL A 8 -8.84 -20.13 1.64
CA VAL A 8 -7.38 -20.11 1.51
C VAL A 8 -6.78 -19.30 2.66
N SER A 9 -5.50 -19.55 2.93
CA SER A 9 -4.70 -18.95 3.98
C SER A 9 -3.24 -18.80 3.54
N GLU A 10 -2.43 -18.08 4.32
CA GLU A 10 -0.99 -17.94 4.10
C GLU A 10 -0.32 -19.29 3.74
N GLY A 11 0.45 -19.27 2.66
CA GLY A 11 1.21 -20.44 2.18
C GLY A 11 0.46 -21.30 1.17
N ASP A 12 -0.86 -21.13 1.04
CA ASP A 12 -1.64 -21.79 0.00
C ASP A 12 -1.25 -21.30 -1.41
N ARG A 13 -1.62 -22.09 -2.41
CA ARG A 13 -1.47 -21.73 -3.83
C ARG A 13 -2.80 -21.89 -4.55
N VAL A 14 -3.17 -20.87 -5.32
CA VAL A 14 -4.34 -20.89 -6.20
C VAL A 14 -3.86 -20.94 -7.64
N SER A 15 -4.24 -21.98 -8.38
CA SER A 15 -3.92 -22.11 -9.81
C SER A 15 -5.14 -21.79 -10.65
N ILE A 16 -4.93 -21.07 -11.75
CA ILE A 16 -5.93 -20.81 -12.79
C ILE A 16 -5.40 -21.45 -14.08
N PRO A 17 -5.69 -22.75 -14.32
CA PRO A 17 -5.12 -23.52 -15.42
C PRO A 17 -5.40 -22.91 -16.79
N GLU A 18 -6.58 -22.29 -16.97
CA GLU A 18 -7.01 -21.65 -18.20
C GLU A 18 -6.10 -20.47 -18.59
N LEU A 19 -5.45 -19.85 -17.59
CA LEU A 19 -4.51 -18.76 -17.77
C LEU A 19 -3.05 -19.20 -17.62
N GLY A 20 -2.79 -20.46 -17.25
CA GLY A 20 -1.45 -20.98 -17.01
C GLY A 20 -0.70 -20.29 -15.87
N VAL A 21 -1.43 -19.75 -14.88
CA VAL A 21 -0.85 -18.99 -13.74
C VAL A 21 -1.14 -19.65 -12.41
N THR A 22 -0.22 -19.47 -11.47
CA THR A 22 -0.38 -19.88 -10.07
C THR A 22 0.01 -18.71 -9.18
N PHE A 23 -0.83 -18.42 -8.19
CA PHE A 23 -0.63 -17.38 -7.20
C PHE A 23 -0.35 -18.00 -5.83
N SER A 24 0.63 -17.48 -5.12
CA SER A 24 0.82 -17.68 -3.69
C SER A 24 -0.14 -16.79 -2.91
N VAL A 25 -0.75 -17.34 -1.86
CA VAL A 25 -1.64 -16.62 -0.94
C VAL A 25 -0.83 -16.07 0.22
N LEU A 26 -1.03 -14.78 0.52
CA LEU A 26 -0.37 -14.06 1.60
C LEU A 26 -1.42 -13.47 2.54
N ASP A 27 -1.39 -13.80 3.82
CA ASP A 27 -2.19 -13.12 4.83
C ASP A 27 -1.62 -11.71 5.05
N ILE A 28 -2.49 -10.71 4.94
CA ILE A 28 -2.15 -9.29 5.05
C ILE A 28 -3.16 -8.57 5.95
N PRO A 29 -3.28 -8.97 7.23
CA PRO A 29 -4.20 -8.34 8.16
C PRO A 29 -3.89 -6.85 8.34
N GLY A 30 -4.94 -6.05 8.49
CA GLY A 30 -4.81 -4.61 8.73
C GLY A 30 -6.10 -3.88 8.41
N HIS A 31 -6.52 -3.92 7.15
CA HIS A 31 -7.80 -3.35 6.74
C HIS A 31 -8.96 -4.13 7.37
N THR A 32 -8.98 -5.43 7.11
CA THR A 32 -9.74 -6.44 7.86
C THR A 32 -8.77 -7.43 8.48
N ARG A 33 -9.23 -8.23 9.45
CA ARG A 33 -8.36 -9.24 10.10
C ARG A 33 -8.06 -10.45 9.24
N ALA A 34 -8.89 -10.71 8.23
CA ALA A 34 -8.82 -11.89 7.35
C ALA A 34 -8.43 -11.52 5.91
N HIS A 35 -7.85 -10.33 5.68
CA HIS A 35 -7.48 -9.90 4.33
C HIS A 35 -6.32 -10.75 3.81
N VAL A 36 -6.42 -11.21 2.56
CA VAL A 36 -5.36 -11.93 1.84
C VAL A 36 -4.95 -11.20 0.57
N ALA A 37 -3.72 -11.42 0.12
CA ALA A 37 -3.19 -11.03 -1.18
C ALA A 37 -2.85 -12.26 -2.02
N TYR A 38 -2.85 -12.08 -3.33
CA TYR A 38 -2.42 -13.08 -4.30
C TYR A 38 -1.22 -12.56 -5.07
N TYR A 39 -0.11 -13.29 -5.03
CA TYR A 39 1.13 -12.93 -5.72
C TYR A 39 1.60 -14.03 -6.67
N GLY A 40 1.84 -13.68 -7.93
CA GLY A 40 2.24 -14.62 -8.97
C GLY A 40 2.34 -13.93 -10.34
N ALA A 41 3.11 -14.51 -11.26
CA ALA A 41 3.29 -13.98 -12.61
C ALA A 41 3.70 -12.48 -12.67
N GLY A 42 4.49 -12.01 -11.69
CA GLY A 42 4.90 -10.60 -11.58
C GLY A 42 3.78 -9.63 -11.17
N ALA A 43 2.62 -10.13 -10.76
CA ALA A 43 1.47 -9.35 -10.32
C ALA A 43 1.14 -9.62 -8.84
N LEU A 44 0.74 -8.56 -8.15
CA LEU A 44 0.24 -8.57 -6.77
C LEU A 44 -1.18 -8.01 -6.76
N PHE A 45 -2.14 -8.84 -6.37
CA PHE A 45 -3.51 -8.42 -6.06
C PHE A 45 -3.66 -8.29 -4.56
N CYS A 46 -3.68 -7.06 -4.04
CA CYS A 46 -3.58 -6.78 -2.60
C CYS A 46 -4.83 -6.12 -1.99
N GLY A 47 -5.91 -6.01 -2.76
CA GLY A 47 -7.18 -5.42 -2.33
C GLY A 47 -6.96 -4.07 -1.66
N ASP A 48 -7.42 -3.94 -0.41
CA ASP A 48 -7.48 -2.69 0.32
C ASP A 48 -6.36 -2.54 1.36
N THR A 49 -5.30 -3.35 1.26
CA THR A 49 -4.14 -3.24 2.16
C THR A 49 -3.14 -2.20 1.64
N LEU A 50 -2.62 -2.40 0.43
CA LEU A 50 -1.73 -1.46 -0.26
C LEU A 50 -2.50 -0.81 -1.42
N PHE A 51 -2.44 0.52 -1.49
CA PHE A 51 -2.90 1.28 -2.64
C PHE A 51 -1.72 1.95 -3.33
N ALA A 52 -1.94 2.36 -4.58
CA ALA A 52 -1.07 3.32 -5.23
C ALA A 52 -0.93 4.59 -4.36
N CYS A 53 0.29 4.83 -3.88
CA CYS A 53 0.70 5.91 -2.99
C CYS A 53 0.01 5.94 -1.61
N GLY A 54 -0.66 4.87 -1.20
CA GLY A 54 -1.39 4.82 0.08
C GLY A 54 -1.54 3.42 0.68
N CYS A 55 -2.33 3.34 1.74
CA CYS A 55 -2.76 2.06 2.33
C CYS A 55 -4.22 2.13 2.79
N GLY A 56 -4.81 0.98 3.12
CA GLY A 56 -6.13 0.86 3.70
C GLY A 56 -6.33 1.65 5.00
N ARG A 57 -7.58 1.99 5.30
CA ARG A 57 -7.98 2.35 6.67
C ARG A 57 -7.94 1.11 7.55
N LEU A 58 -7.67 1.28 8.84
CA LEU A 58 -7.67 0.19 9.82
C LEU A 58 -9.09 0.04 10.37
N PHE A 59 -9.93 -0.79 9.75
CA PHE A 59 -11.29 -1.03 10.26
C PHE A 59 -11.31 -2.09 11.36
N GLU A 60 -10.59 -3.20 11.16
CA GLU A 60 -10.57 -4.30 12.12
C GLU A 60 -9.17 -4.64 12.66
N GLY A 61 -8.11 -4.23 11.97
CA GLY A 61 -6.73 -4.51 12.34
C GLY A 61 -6.04 -3.39 13.08
N THR A 62 -4.83 -3.65 13.55
CA THR A 62 -3.97 -2.67 14.25
C THR A 62 -2.94 -2.04 13.32
N ALA A 63 -2.27 -0.99 13.80
CA ALA A 63 -1.17 -0.36 13.09
C ALA A 63 0.00 -1.33 12.90
N GLU A 64 0.31 -2.14 13.92
CA GLU A 64 1.33 -3.19 13.89
C GLU A 64 1.03 -4.20 12.78
N GLN A 65 -0.24 -4.65 12.68
CA GLN A 65 -0.66 -5.62 11.66
C GLN A 65 -0.52 -5.06 10.26
N MET A 66 -1.08 -3.87 9.99
CA MET A 66 -0.99 -3.26 8.67
C MET A 66 0.47 -2.95 8.29
N TYR A 67 1.27 -2.44 9.22
CA TYR A 67 2.68 -2.18 8.97
C TYR A 67 3.45 -3.47 8.63
N ALA A 68 3.22 -4.55 9.37
CA ALA A 68 3.83 -5.85 9.08
C ALA A 68 3.39 -6.41 7.71
N SER A 69 2.10 -6.28 7.37
CA SER A 69 1.55 -6.67 6.07
C SER A 69 2.19 -5.88 4.93
N LEU A 70 2.29 -4.57 5.06
CA LEU A 70 2.96 -3.70 4.09
C LEU A 70 4.45 -4.02 3.94
N ALA A 71 5.14 -4.31 5.05
CA ALA A 71 6.54 -4.73 5.01
C ALA A 71 6.72 -6.08 4.29
N LYS A 72 5.80 -7.03 4.49
CA LYS A 72 5.76 -8.31 3.77
C LYS A 72 5.60 -8.08 2.26
N LEU A 73 4.64 -7.24 1.86
CA LEU A 73 4.42 -6.91 0.44
C LEU A 73 5.63 -6.18 -0.16
N ALA A 74 6.23 -5.25 0.57
CA ALA A 74 7.43 -4.52 0.14
C ALA A 74 8.68 -5.43 0.03
N ALA A 75 8.69 -6.64 0.57
CA ALA A 75 9.80 -7.57 0.37
C ALA A 75 9.80 -8.25 -1.01
N LEU A 76 8.70 -8.14 -1.77
CA LEU A 76 8.61 -8.67 -3.13
C LEU A 76 9.47 -7.83 -4.13
N PRO A 77 9.77 -8.38 -5.34
CA PRO A 77 10.57 -7.70 -6.36
C PRO A 77 10.02 -6.33 -6.76
N ASP A 78 10.92 -5.38 -7.04
CA ASP A 78 10.54 -3.99 -7.36
C ASP A 78 9.70 -3.85 -8.63
N ASP A 79 9.88 -4.75 -9.60
CA ASP A 79 9.14 -4.77 -10.86
C ASP A 79 7.73 -5.36 -10.74
N THR A 80 7.38 -5.91 -9.57
CA THR A 80 6.04 -6.44 -9.28
C THR A 80 4.97 -5.38 -9.52
N LYS A 81 3.98 -5.73 -10.35
CA LYS A 81 2.82 -4.89 -10.66
C LYS A 81 1.81 -4.95 -9.53
N VAL A 82 1.43 -3.81 -8.98
CA VAL A 82 0.48 -3.71 -7.87
C VAL A 82 -0.91 -3.39 -8.40
N TYR A 83 -1.83 -4.33 -8.24
CA TYR A 83 -3.25 -4.21 -8.57
C TYR A 83 -4.06 -4.09 -7.28
N CYS A 84 -4.32 -2.85 -6.86
CA CYS A 84 -5.07 -2.54 -5.65
C CYS A 84 -6.56 -2.33 -5.92
N GLY A 85 -7.38 -2.34 -4.86
CA GLY A 85 -8.85 -2.36 -4.96
C GLY A 85 -9.52 -1.08 -5.46
N HIS A 86 -8.85 0.08 -5.37
CA HIS A 86 -9.46 1.39 -5.63
C HIS A 86 -8.55 2.39 -6.34
N GLU A 87 -9.18 3.29 -7.12
CA GLU A 87 -8.53 4.40 -7.84
C GLU A 87 -8.38 5.64 -6.94
N TYR A 88 -7.55 5.53 -5.90
CA TYR A 88 -7.28 6.59 -4.92
C TYR A 88 -5.97 7.34 -5.12
N THR A 89 -5.26 7.06 -6.22
CA THR A 89 -3.86 7.46 -6.42
C THR A 89 -3.63 8.96 -6.28
N LEU A 90 -4.41 9.80 -6.96
CA LEU A 90 -4.21 11.25 -6.93
C LEU A 90 -4.50 11.87 -5.56
N ALA A 91 -5.52 11.37 -4.85
CA ALA A 91 -5.80 11.78 -3.47
C ALA A 91 -4.69 11.33 -2.51
N ASN A 92 -4.19 10.11 -2.70
CA ASN A 92 -3.08 9.57 -1.93
C ASN A 92 -1.77 10.35 -2.15
N ILE A 93 -1.47 10.74 -3.40
CA ILE A 93 -0.33 11.61 -3.74
C ILE A 93 -0.45 12.96 -3.05
N GLY A 94 -1.66 13.57 -3.01
CA GLY A 94 -1.89 14.81 -2.29
C GLY A 94 -1.48 14.73 -0.82
N PHE A 95 -1.87 13.65 -0.13
CA PHE A 95 -1.44 13.40 1.24
C PHE A 95 0.07 13.10 1.33
N ALA A 96 0.61 12.27 0.43
CA ALA A 96 2.03 11.93 0.44
C ALA A 96 2.93 13.17 0.30
N LYS A 97 2.53 14.16 -0.51
CA LYS A 97 3.22 15.45 -0.62
C LYS A 97 3.11 16.31 0.63
N ALA A 98 2.06 16.16 1.44
CA ALA A 98 1.98 16.80 2.75
C ALA A 98 2.97 16.17 3.75
N VAL A 99 3.21 14.85 3.63
CA VAL A 99 4.16 14.11 4.49
C VAL A 99 5.62 14.32 4.04
N GLU A 100 5.92 14.26 2.74
CA GLU A 100 7.27 14.40 2.18
C GLU A 100 7.28 15.41 1.01
N PRO A 101 7.17 16.72 1.28
CA PRO A 101 7.08 17.75 0.23
C PRO A 101 8.31 17.80 -0.70
N GLU A 102 9.49 17.44 -0.19
CA GLU A 102 10.75 17.46 -0.94
C GLU A 102 11.07 16.14 -1.66
N ASN A 103 10.16 15.17 -1.67
CA ASN A 103 10.37 13.93 -2.42
C ASN A 103 10.12 14.16 -3.92
N HIS A 104 11.18 14.34 -4.70
CA HIS A 104 11.08 14.56 -6.14
C HIS A 104 10.44 13.40 -6.91
N ALA A 105 10.54 12.16 -6.40
CA ALA A 105 9.88 11.01 -7.03
C ALA A 105 8.35 11.14 -6.97
N LEU A 106 7.80 11.76 -5.91
CA LEU A 106 6.36 12.07 -5.83
C LEU A 106 5.93 13.08 -6.89
N SER A 107 6.75 14.09 -7.18
CA SER A 107 6.44 15.09 -8.21
C SER A 107 6.40 14.48 -9.61
N ALA A 108 7.37 13.61 -9.93
CA ALA A 108 7.38 12.89 -11.21
C ALA A 108 6.19 11.92 -11.33
N ARG A 109 5.88 11.20 -10.24
CA ARG A 109 4.72 10.31 -10.16
C ARG A 109 3.40 11.06 -10.34
N GLU A 110 3.23 12.20 -9.68
CA GLU A 110 2.03 13.03 -9.81
C GLU A 110 1.79 13.45 -11.26
N ALA A 111 2.82 13.96 -11.94
CA ALA A 111 2.70 14.38 -13.33
C ALA A 111 2.28 13.24 -14.25
N ARG A 112 2.85 12.04 -14.05
CA ARG A 112 2.50 10.82 -14.79
C ARG A 112 1.05 10.39 -14.53
N ASP A 113 0.67 10.28 -13.26
CA ASP A 113 -0.62 9.74 -12.85
C ASP A 113 -1.76 10.73 -13.15
N ARG A 114 -1.49 12.04 -13.11
CA ARG A 114 -2.42 13.10 -13.58
C ARG A 114 -2.71 12.96 -15.06
N LYS A 115 -1.67 12.77 -15.89
CA LYS A 115 -1.83 12.57 -17.34
C LYS A 115 -2.68 11.34 -17.67
N LEU A 116 -2.56 10.26 -16.90
CA LEU A 116 -3.42 9.07 -17.06
C LEU A 116 -4.87 9.40 -16.73
N SER A 117 -5.09 10.03 -15.56
CA SER A 117 -6.43 10.40 -15.10
C SER A 117 -7.13 11.38 -16.05
N ASP A 118 -6.44 12.41 -16.52
CA ASP A 118 -6.97 13.40 -17.48
C ASP A 118 -7.34 12.75 -18.83
N ALA A 119 -6.68 11.65 -19.18
CA ALA A 119 -6.99 10.84 -20.36
C ALA A 119 -8.05 9.76 -20.10
N GLY A 120 -8.69 9.74 -18.92
CA GLY A 120 -9.67 8.72 -18.54
C GLY A 120 -9.09 7.31 -18.38
N ARG A 121 -7.78 7.20 -18.15
CA ARG A 121 -7.08 5.93 -17.97
C ARG A 121 -6.83 5.64 -16.49
N PRO A 122 -6.93 4.37 -16.05
CA PRO A 122 -6.56 3.98 -14.69
C PRO A 122 -5.08 4.30 -14.40
N THR A 123 -4.79 4.62 -13.14
CA THR A 123 -3.41 4.80 -12.65
C THR A 123 -2.80 3.49 -12.14
N VAL A 124 -3.59 2.42 -12.11
CA VAL A 124 -3.17 1.05 -11.79
C VAL A 124 -2.90 0.23 -13.06
N PRO A 125 -1.97 -0.75 -13.02
CA PRO A 125 -1.11 -1.06 -11.89
C PRO A 125 0.05 -0.07 -11.74
N SER A 126 0.48 0.16 -10.51
CA SER A 126 1.80 0.73 -10.22
C SER A 126 2.86 -0.38 -10.11
N THR A 127 4.09 -0.04 -9.72
CA THR A 127 5.13 -1.03 -9.35
C THR A 127 5.48 -0.93 -7.88
N LEU A 128 5.94 -2.03 -7.26
CA LEU A 128 6.45 -1.96 -5.88
C LEU A 128 7.66 -1.02 -5.75
N GLY A 129 8.49 -0.90 -6.78
CA GLY A 129 9.55 0.11 -6.85
C GLY A 129 9.00 1.54 -6.76
N ASP A 130 7.96 1.88 -7.53
CA ASP A 130 7.27 3.17 -7.42
C ASP A 130 6.74 3.37 -5.99
N GLU A 131 6.10 2.35 -5.40
CA GLU A 131 5.53 2.47 -4.06
C GLU A 131 6.60 2.66 -2.97
N LYS A 132 7.72 1.94 -3.00
CA LYS A 132 8.83 2.14 -2.05
C LYS A 132 9.44 3.55 -2.16
N ALA A 133 9.45 4.11 -3.37
CA ALA A 133 9.98 5.45 -3.62
C ALA A 133 9.02 6.58 -3.20
N THR A 134 7.70 6.34 -3.16
CA THR A 134 6.71 7.44 -3.08
C THR A 134 5.59 7.24 -2.06
N ASN A 135 5.32 6.03 -1.59
CA ASN A 135 4.23 5.76 -0.65
C ASN A 135 4.69 6.01 0.79
N PRO A 136 4.15 7.02 1.51
CA PRO A 136 4.63 7.38 2.85
C PRO A 136 4.49 6.23 3.85
N PHE A 137 3.54 5.31 3.63
CA PHE A 137 3.33 4.15 4.50
C PHE A 137 4.38 3.05 4.35
N LEU A 138 5.10 3.00 3.23
CA LEU A 138 6.27 2.12 3.03
C LEU A 138 7.58 2.81 3.44
N ARG A 139 7.52 4.09 3.84
CA ARG A 139 8.66 4.97 4.07
C ARG A 139 8.76 5.42 5.53
N CYS A 140 8.13 4.70 6.46
CA CYS A 140 8.07 5.06 7.89
C CYS A 140 9.43 5.07 8.62
N ARG A 141 10.53 4.68 7.94
CA ARG A 141 11.91 4.77 8.45
C ARG A 141 12.68 5.95 7.86
N GLU A 142 12.14 6.61 6.85
CA GLU A 142 12.77 7.74 6.19
C GLU A 142 12.76 8.95 7.12
N PRO A 143 13.90 9.65 7.32
CA PRO A 143 13.99 10.78 8.23
C PRO A 143 12.91 11.85 7.99
N ALA A 144 12.59 12.13 6.72
CA ALA A 144 11.56 13.11 6.35
C ALA A 144 10.16 12.69 6.82
N VAL A 145 9.79 11.42 6.65
CA VAL A 145 8.49 10.89 7.12
C VAL A 145 8.42 10.91 8.65
N VAL A 146 9.49 10.50 9.31
CA VAL A 146 9.59 10.51 10.78
C VAL A 146 9.44 11.95 11.31
N GLU A 147 10.10 12.92 10.69
CA GLU A 147 9.99 14.33 11.07
C GLU A 147 8.56 14.86 10.89
N SER A 148 7.92 14.58 9.76
CA SER A 148 6.53 15.00 9.52
C SER A 148 5.54 14.34 10.48
N ALA A 149 5.73 13.06 10.81
CA ALA A 149 4.95 12.37 11.83
C ALA A 149 5.15 12.99 13.22
N ASN A 150 6.39 13.34 13.59
CA ASN A 150 6.69 14.01 14.86
C ASN A 150 6.03 15.40 14.94
N LYS A 151 6.05 16.18 13.85
CA LYS A 151 5.37 17.47 13.75
C LYS A 151 3.86 17.33 13.93
N TYR A 152 3.25 16.37 13.25
CA TYR A 152 1.81 16.10 13.37
C TYR A 152 1.42 15.67 14.79
N LEU A 153 2.22 14.79 15.42
CA LEU A 153 1.91 14.25 16.75
C LEU A 153 2.25 15.23 17.89
N GLY A 154 3.14 16.21 17.66
CA GLY A 154 3.68 17.06 18.71
C GLY A 154 4.58 16.31 19.70
N ALA A 155 5.14 15.16 19.29
CA ALA A 155 5.98 14.29 20.13
C ALA A 155 7.13 13.72 19.32
N ARG A 156 8.22 13.32 20.00
CA ARG A 156 9.35 12.62 19.38
C ARG A 156 9.12 11.11 19.42
N ILE A 157 8.95 10.52 18.25
CA ILE A 157 8.88 9.09 18.00
C ILE A 157 9.91 8.71 16.92
N ALA A 158 10.44 7.49 17.03
CA ALA A 158 11.37 6.92 16.05
C ALA A 158 11.01 5.46 15.69
N ASP A 159 10.13 4.83 16.47
CA ASP A 159 9.62 3.50 16.14
C ASP A 159 8.75 3.58 14.86
N PRO A 160 9.04 2.79 13.82
CA PRO A 160 8.37 2.90 12.54
C PRO A 160 6.89 2.52 12.60
N VAL A 161 6.46 1.68 13.56
CA VAL A 161 5.04 1.37 13.74
C VAL A 161 4.30 2.58 14.32
N ARG A 162 4.90 3.27 15.30
CA ARG A 162 4.34 4.52 15.82
C ARG A 162 4.30 5.62 14.75
N VAL A 163 5.33 5.70 13.90
CA VAL A 163 5.37 6.64 12.77
C VAL A 163 4.24 6.32 11.79
N PHE A 164 4.10 5.04 11.41
CA PHE A 164 2.99 4.54 10.59
C PHE A 164 1.63 4.91 11.19
N ALA A 165 1.43 4.64 12.49
CA ALA A 165 0.18 4.95 13.17
C ALA A 165 -0.14 6.46 13.14
N ALA A 166 0.86 7.31 13.36
CA ALA A 166 0.70 8.77 13.32
C ALA A 166 0.30 9.27 11.92
N ILE A 167 0.99 8.85 10.85
CA ILE A 167 0.62 9.27 9.49
C ILE A 167 -0.70 8.63 9.02
N ARG A 168 -1.06 7.47 9.56
CA ARG A 168 -2.34 6.82 9.26
C ARG A 168 -3.52 7.58 9.88
N ASP A 169 -3.37 8.01 11.13
CA ASP A 169 -4.32 8.90 11.80
C ASP A 169 -4.41 10.26 11.10
N TRP A 170 -3.27 10.83 10.70
CA TRP A 170 -3.24 12.08 9.94
C TRP A 170 -4.04 11.96 8.63
N LYS A 171 -3.78 10.92 7.83
CA LYS A 171 -4.51 10.70 6.57
C LYS A 171 -6.01 10.46 6.77
N ASN A 172 -6.45 10.04 7.96
CA ASN A 172 -7.88 9.88 8.23
C ASN A 172 -8.62 11.22 8.39
N LYS A 173 -7.89 12.32 8.61
CA LYS A 173 -8.39 13.68 8.88
C LYS A 173 -8.00 14.70 7.81
N PHE A 174 -7.23 14.27 6.81
CA PHE A 174 -6.75 15.08 5.68
C PHE A 174 -7.80 15.10 4.57
#